data_AF-A0A3D2N5K6-F1
#
_entry.id   AF-A0A3D2N5K6-F1
#
_cell.length_a   1.000
_cell.length_b   1.000
_cell.length_c   1.000
_cell.angle_alpha   90.00
_cell.angle_beta   90.00
_cell.angle_gamma   90.00
#
_symmetry.space_group_name_H-M   'P 1'
#
loop_
_entity.id
_entity.type
_entity.pdbx_description
1 polymer ?
#
loop_
_entity_poly.entity_id
_entity_poly.type
_entity_poly.pdbx_seq_one_letter_code
_entity_poly.pdbx_strand_id
1 'polypeptide(L)'
;MNTLMQNINMHSIGNARELGGYPSADGRKVRQGVLLRTAKLSTASADDLDRLREVYRLEKIIDLRSVEEVDGSPEIALFTGTSEPERDPVIDGAEYIHLPILDLHKQMQDTYKYIEDNDRPPISDFFTMINVSYEMGYLGDELYFMFLDSDTGKRSYSRFFRELLTLGEGRSVIFHCTQGKDRTGVAAMLILSALGITDLYG
;
A
#
# COMPACT_ATOMS: atom_id res chain seq x y z
N MET A 1 13.36 13.73 -23.78
CA MET A 1 13.30 12.84 -22.60
C MET A 1 12.02 12.04 -22.71
N ASN A 2 12.12 10.71 -22.80
CA ASN A 2 10.94 9.86 -22.89
C ASN A 2 10.54 9.53 -21.45
N THR A 3 9.60 10.29 -20.88
CA THR A 3 9.00 9.97 -19.58
C THR A 3 8.47 8.55 -19.69
N LEU A 4 9.03 7.60 -18.93
CA LEU A 4 8.50 6.24 -18.88
C LEU A 4 7.02 6.35 -18.49
N MET A 5 6.11 6.09 -19.43
CA MET A 5 4.68 6.01 -19.12
C MET A 5 4.45 4.75 -18.31
N GLN A 6 4.58 4.87 -17.00
CA GLN A 6 4.37 3.78 -16.06
C GLN A 6 2.89 3.53 -15.75
N ASN A 7 1.95 4.23 -16.40
CA ASN A 7 0.53 4.00 -16.22
C ASN A 7 0.09 2.69 -16.91
N ILE A 8 -0.64 1.83 -16.19
CA ILE A 8 -1.14 0.56 -16.73
C ILE A 8 -2.60 0.62 -17.25
N ASN A 9 -3.19 1.82 -17.23
CA ASN A 9 -4.50 2.19 -17.76
C ASN A 9 -5.63 1.29 -17.27
N MET A 10 -5.85 1.28 -15.95
CA MET A 10 -7.04 0.70 -15.34
C MET A 10 -8.20 1.70 -15.38
N HIS A 11 -9.41 1.21 -15.54
CA HIS A 11 -10.63 1.99 -15.66
C HIS A 11 -11.08 2.55 -14.32
N SER A 12 -11.21 1.70 -13.30
CA SER A 12 -11.78 2.07 -11.99
C SER A 12 -10.77 1.95 -10.84
N ILE A 13 -9.61 1.33 -11.07
CA ILE A 13 -8.55 1.23 -10.06
C ILE A 13 -7.69 2.52 -10.07
N GLY A 14 -7.69 3.22 -8.94
CA GLY A 14 -6.91 4.44 -8.76
C GLY A 14 -5.39 4.21 -8.75
N ASN A 15 -4.63 5.23 -9.19
CA ASN A 15 -3.16 5.28 -9.14
C ASN A 15 -2.44 4.01 -9.66
N ALA A 16 -3.01 3.37 -10.67
CA ALA A 16 -2.48 2.13 -11.22
C ALA A 16 -1.23 2.38 -12.08
N ARG A 17 -0.09 1.83 -11.64
CA ARG A 17 1.21 1.98 -12.30
C ARG A 17 2.02 0.69 -12.28
N GLU A 18 3.04 0.58 -13.14
CA GLU A 18 4.06 -0.46 -13.09
C GLU A 18 5.43 0.12 -12.73
N LEU A 19 6.33 -0.67 -12.16
CA LEU A 19 7.73 -0.29 -11.92
C LEU A 19 8.67 -0.70 -13.07
N GLY A 20 8.12 -1.18 -14.18
CA GLY A 20 8.88 -1.64 -15.33
C GLY A 20 9.71 -0.55 -16.00
N GLY A 21 10.85 -0.94 -16.56
CA GLY A 21 11.67 -0.10 -17.44
C GLY A 21 12.74 0.75 -16.75
N TYR A 22 12.75 0.85 -15.42
CA TYR A 22 13.82 1.54 -14.70
C TYR A 22 15.18 0.84 -14.92
N PRO A 23 16.22 1.57 -15.35
CA PRO A 23 17.56 1.03 -15.50
C PRO A 23 18.28 0.94 -14.14
N SER A 24 18.93 -0.18 -13.87
CA SER A 24 19.84 -0.33 -12.74
C SER A 24 21.24 0.15 -13.08
N ALA A 25 22.03 0.45 -12.05
CA ALA A 25 23.41 0.93 -12.19
C ALA A 25 24.33 -0.03 -13.01
N ASP A 26 23.96 -1.32 -13.09
CA ASP A 26 24.68 -2.35 -13.84
C ASP A 26 24.13 -2.58 -15.27
N GLY A 27 23.23 -1.73 -15.75
CA GLY A 27 22.69 -1.77 -17.11
C GLY A 27 21.54 -2.75 -17.32
N ARG A 28 21.10 -3.48 -16.30
CA ARG A 28 19.84 -4.25 -16.35
C ARG A 28 18.63 -3.31 -16.24
N LYS A 29 17.44 -3.85 -16.46
CA LYS A 29 16.17 -3.10 -16.35
C LYS A 29 15.15 -3.89 -15.55
N VAL A 30 14.31 -3.19 -14.80
CA VAL A 30 13.13 -3.78 -14.17
C VAL A 30 12.21 -4.32 -15.27
N ARG A 31 11.82 -5.59 -15.16
CA ARG A 31 10.94 -6.25 -16.14
C ARG A 31 9.57 -5.57 -16.15
N GLN A 32 9.07 -5.25 -17.35
CA GLN A 32 7.73 -4.67 -17.53
C GLN A 32 6.64 -5.68 -17.24
N GLY A 33 5.48 -5.19 -16.79
CA GLY A 33 4.31 -6.00 -16.49
C GLY A 33 4.44 -6.93 -15.27
N VAL A 34 5.52 -6.86 -14.48
CA VAL A 34 5.74 -7.75 -13.33
C VAL A 34 5.38 -7.10 -12.00
N LEU A 35 5.91 -5.90 -11.74
CA LEU A 35 5.75 -5.20 -10.47
C LEU A 35 4.73 -4.08 -10.63
N LEU A 36 3.51 -4.33 -10.18
CA LEU A 36 2.37 -3.42 -10.33
C LEU A 36 2.02 -2.80 -8.98
N ARG A 37 1.66 -1.51 -8.99
CA ARG A 37 1.21 -0.78 -7.81
C ARG A 37 -0.09 -0.04 -8.08
N THR A 38 -0.99 -0.05 -7.11
CA THR A 38 -2.33 0.55 -7.27
C THR A 38 -2.83 1.14 -5.96
N ALA A 39 -3.97 1.83 -6.01
CA ALA A 39 -4.89 1.96 -4.87
C ALA A 39 -5.63 0.63 -4.61
N LYS A 40 -6.53 0.61 -3.62
CA LYS A 40 -7.37 -0.56 -3.31
C LYS A 40 -8.11 -1.10 -4.54
N LEU A 41 -8.38 -2.40 -4.57
CA LEU A 41 -8.99 -3.08 -5.71
C LEU A 41 -10.50 -3.27 -5.54
N SER A 42 -11.07 -2.88 -4.40
CA SER A 42 -12.52 -2.97 -4.13
C SER A 42 -13.40 -2.23 -5.15
N THR A 43 -12.84 -1.29 -5.92
CA THR A 43 -13.54 -0.55 -6.99
C THR A 43 -13.30 -1.09 -8.40
N ALA A 44 -12.54 -2.18 -8.56
CA ALA A 44 -12.18 -2.71 -9.87
C ALA A 44 -13.42 -3.06 -10.71
N SER A 45 -13.43 -2.64 -11.98
CA SER A 45 -14.46 -3.06 -12.93
C SER A 45 -14.19 -4.47 -13.45
N ALA A 46 -15.17 -5.10 -14.12
CA ALA A 46 -14.96 -6.38 -14.79
C ALA A 46 -13.79 -6.31 -15.79
N ASP A 47 -13.69 -5.24 -16.57
CA ASP A 47 -12.60 -5.01 -17.53
C ASP A 47 -11.23 -4.93 -16.83
N ASP A 48 -11.16 -4.30 -15.65
CA ASP A 48 -9.94 -4.26 -14.85
C ASP A 48 -9.53 -5.66 -14.41
N LEU A 49 -10.47 -6.47 -13.91
CA LEU A 49 -10.21 -7.84 -13.47
C LEU A 49 -9.74 -8.73 -14.64
N ASP A 50 -10.39 -8.64 -15.80
CA ASP A 50 -9.98 -9.37 -17.00
C ASP A 50 -8.58 -8.96 -17.45
N ARG A 51 -8.27 -7.66 -17.43
CA ARG A 51 -6.93 -7.15 -17.77
C ARG A 51 -5.86 -7.65 -16.80
N LEU A 52 -6.15 -7.66 -15.49
CA LEU A 52 -5.24 -8.20 -14.47
C LEU A 52 -4.97 -9.69 -14.67
N ARG A 53 -6.02 -10.47 -14.97
CA ARG A 53 -5.92 -11.91 -15.22
C ARG A 53 -5.17 -12.22 -16.52
N GLU A 54 -5.57 -11.61 -17.63
CA GLU A 54 -5.18 -12.06 -18.97
C GLU A 54 -3.93 -11.36 -19.49
N VAL A 55 -3.85 -10.04 -19.30
CA VAL A 55 -2.74 -9.22 -19.82
C VAL A 55 -1.56 -9.29 -18.87
N TYR A 56 -1.80 -9.04 -17.57
CA TYR A 56 -0.74 -9.00 -16.57
C TYR A 56 -0.45 -10.36 -15.94
N ARG A 57 -1.30 -11.38 -16.16
CA ARG A 57 -1.11 -12.73 -15.61
C ARG A 57 -0.87 -12.68 -14.10
N LEU A 58 -1.70 -11.92 -13.41
CA LEU A 58 -1.59 -11.66 -11.99
C LEU A 58 -1.55 -12.98 -11.20
N GLU A 59 -0.55 -13.12 -10.35
CA GLU A 59 -0.37 -14.27 -9.47
C GLU A 59 -0.55 -13.88 -8.00
N LYS A 60 -0.25 -12.63 -7.63
CA LYS A 60 -0.33 -12.20 -6.23
C LYS A 60 -0.92 -10.80 -6.08
N ILE A 61 -1.79 -10.65 -5.09
CA ILE A 61 -2.30 -9.38 -4.58
C ILE A 61 -1.75 -9.23 -3.17
N ILE A 62 -0.94 -8.20 -2.94
CA ILE A 62 -0.39 -7.88 -1.64
C ILE A 62 -1.06 -6.61 -1.10
N ASP A 63 -1.90 -6.79 -0.10
CA ASP A 63 -2.65 -5.71 0.54
C ASP A 63 -1.91 -5.20 1.77
N LEU A 64 -1.44 -3.95 1.69
CA LEU A 64 -0.68 -3.27 2.75
C LEU A 64 -1.56 -2.48 3.72
N ARG A 65 -2.88 -2.52 3.53
CA ARG A 65 -3.85 -1.87 4.42
C ARG A 65 -3.85 -2.52 5.80
N SER A 66 -4.21 -1.75 6.81
CA SER A 66 -4.54 -2.28 8.13
C SER A 66 -5.76 -3.21 8.05
N VAL A 67 -6.03 -3.98 9.10
CA VAL A 67 -7.22 -4.84 9.17
C VAL A 67 -8.48 -3.99 9.10
N GLU A 68 -8.49 -2.86 9.81
CA GLU A 68 -9.62 -1.95 9.91
C GLU A 68 -9.96 -1.34 8.54
N GLU A 69 -8.95 -0.97 7.75
CA GLU A 69 -9.15 -0.44 6.39
C GLU A 69 -9.71 -1.47 5.39
N VAL A 70 -9.57 -2.77 5.69
CA VAL A 70 -10.13 -3.85 4.86
C VAL A 70 -11.52 -4.22 5.35
N ASP A 71 -11.68 -4.41 6.65
CA ASP A 71 -12.91 -4.92 7.27
C ASP A 71 -13.94 -3.83 7.52
N GLY A 72 -13.53 -2.56 7.49
CA GLY A 72 -14.38 -1.41 7.83
C GLY A 72 -14.54 -1.26 9.34
N SER A 73 -14.48 -0.02 9.82
CA SER A 73 -14.85 0.29 11.21
C SER A 73 -15.30 1.75 11.35
N PRO A 74 -16.20 2.06 12.30
CA PRO A 74 -16.61 3.44 12.58
C PRO A 74 -15.43 4.35 12.92
N GLU A 75 -14.43 3.84 13.63
CA GLU A 75 -13.29 4.59 14.15
C GLU A 75 -12.39 5.12 13.04
N ILE A 76 -12.24 4.36 11.95
CA ILE A 76 -11.42 4.78 10.81
C ILE A 76 -12.25 5.44 9.70
N ALA A 77 -13.58 5.44 9.79
CA ALA A 77 -14.46 5.97 8.75
C ALA A 77 -14.17 7.46 8.45
N LEU A 78 -13.68 8.20 9.44
CA LEU A 78 -13.23 9.58 9.27
C LEU A 78 -12.00 9.71 8.35
N PHE A 79 -11.21 8.65 8.19
CA PHE A 79 -10.04 8.60 7.30
C PHE A 79 -10.35 7.92 5.95
N THR A 80 -11.13 6.84 5.97
CA THR A 80 -11.46 6.05 4.75
C THR A 80 -12.65 6.61 3.99
N GLY A 81 -13.50 7.42 4.64
CA GLY A 81 -14.75 7.93 4.11
C GLY A 81 -15.92 6.93 4.21
N THR A 82 -15.69 5.76 4.81
CA THR A 82 -16.72 4.71 4.95
C THR A 82 -16.41 3.79 6.14
N SER A 83 -17.45 3.34 6.84
CA SER A 83 -17.35 2.28 7.85
C SER A 83 -17.55 0.87 7.26
N GLU A 84 -17.93 0.79 5.98
CA GLU A 84 -18.20 -0.48 5.31
C GLU A 84 -16.90 -1.20 4.92
N PRO A 85 -16.90 -2.54 4.90
CA PRO A 85 -15.75 -3.32 4.41
C PRO A 85 -15.42 -2.99 2.96
N GLU A 86 -14.12 -2.87 2.67
CA GLU A 86 -13.59 -2.58 1.33
C GLU A 86 -12.68 -3.71 0.84
N ARG A 87 -13.19 -4.95 0.91
CA ARG A 87 -12.43 -6.14 0.53
C ARG A 87 -12.11 -6.13 -0.97
N ASP A 88 -10.93 -6.61 -1.32
CA ASP A 88 -10.56 -6.78 -2.72
C ASP A 88 -11.34 -7.93 -3.36
N PRO A 89 -11.64 -7.84 -4.67
CA PRO A 89 -12.29 -8.91 -5.40
C PRO A 89 -11.37 -10.13 -5.50
N VAL A 90 -11.97 -11.31 -5.54
CA VAL A 90 -11.25 -12.54 -5.86
C VAL A 90 -10.90 -12.54 -7.35
N ILE A 91 -9.62 -12.70 -7.67
CA ILE A 91 -9.11 -12.82 -9.04
C ILE A 91 -8.62 -14.26 -9.23
N ASP A 92 -9.20 -14.98 -10.19
CA ASP A 92 -8.83 -16.37 -10.45
C ASP A 92 -7.34 -16.49 -10.81
N GLY A 93 -6.67 -17.47 -10.19
CA GLY A 93 -5.24 -17.68 -10.33
C GLY A 93 -4.34 -16.70 -9.56
N ALA A 94 -4.90 -15.73 -8.82
CA ALA A 94 -4.15 -14.82 -7.96
C ALA A 94 -4.37 -15.12 -6.47
N GLU A 95 -3.27 -15.22 -5.72
CA GLU A 95 -3.28 -15.36 -4.27
C GLU A 95 -3.42 -13.98 -3.59
N TYR A 96 -4.35 -13.86 -2.64
CA TYR A 96 -4.49 -12.68 -1.80
C TYR A 96 -3.65 -12.81 -0.52
N ILE A 97 -2.79 -11.83 -0.27
CA ILE A 97 -1.84 -11.82 0.84
C ILE A 97 -1.98 -10.50 1.59
N HIS A 98 -2.52 -10.55 2.81
CA HIS A 98 -2.66 -9.38 3.67
C HIS A 98 -1.42 -9.17 4.53
N LEU A 99 -0.73 -8.05 4.32
CA LEU A 99 0.51 -7.65 5.00
C LEU A 99 0.36 -6.24 5.57
N PRO A 100 -0.42 -6.06 6.65
CA PRO A 100 -0.68 -4.74 7.21
C PRO A 100 0.63 -4.05 7.61
N ILE A 101 0.83 -2.82 7.14
CA ILE A 101 2.00 -2.00 7.52
C ILE A 101 1.74 -1.24 8.82
N LEU A 102 0.46 -0.96 9.11
CA LEU A 102 0.01 -0.30 10.32
C LEU A 102 -0.88 -1.23 11.15
N ASP A 103 -0.77 -1.08 12.46
CA ASP A 103 -1.68 -1.67 13.45
C ASP A 103 -2.56 -0.54 13.99
N LEU A 104 -3.67 -0.26 13.28
CA LEU A 104 -4.54 0.86 13.66
C LEU A 104 -5.24 0.58 14.99
N HIS A 105 -5.59 -0.68 15.29
CA HIS A 105 -6.11 -1.06 16.60
C HIS A 105 -5.20 -0.58 17.73
N LYS A 106 -3.91 -0.94 17.66
CA LYS A 106 -2.93 -0.52 18.66
C LYS A 106 -2.78 1.01 18.68
N GLN A 107 -2.70 1.66 17.52
CA GLN A 107 -2.60 3.12 17.46
C GLN A 107 -3.80 3.82 18.10
N MET A 108 -5.01 3.29 17.91
CA MET A 108 -6.21 3.83 18.56
C MET A 108 -6.17 3.65 20.08
N GLN A 109 -5.74 2.48 20.56
CA GLN A 109 -5.54 2.24 21.99
C GLN A 109 -4.52 3.21 22.60
N ASP A 110 -3.37 3.37 21.93
CA ASP A 110 -2.32 4.32 22.32
C ASP A 110 -2.85 5.76 22.31
N THR A 111 -3.70 6.11 21.34
CA THR A 111 -4.34 7.43 21.21
C THR A 111 -5.28 7.72 22.36
N TYR A 112 -6.18 6.80 22.71
CA TYR A 112 -7.09 6.99 23.85
C TYR A 112 -6.33 7.13 25.16
N LYS A 113 -5.27 6.32 25.34
CA LYS A 113 -4.38 6.44 26.49
C LYS A 113 -3.68 7.80 26.53
N TYR A 114 -3.17 8.29 25.41
CA TYR A 114 -2.52 9.60 25.32
C TYR A 114 -3.48 10.74 25.69
N ILE A 115 -4.74 10.66 25.24
CA ILE A 115 -5.78 11.64 25.58
C ILE A 115 -6.04 11.65 27.08
N GLU A 116 -6.21 10.47 27.69
CA GLU A 116 -6.45 10.32 29.13
C GLU A 116 -5.26 10.81 29.97
N ASP A 117 -4.04 10.34 29.66
CA ASP A 117 -2.82 10.69 30.40
C ASP A 117 -2.48 12.19 30.35
N ASN A 118 -2.99 12.92 29.35
CA ASN A 118 -2.70 14.34 29.13
C ASN A 118 -3.94 15.25 29.29
N ASP A 119 -5.03 14.76 29.88
CA ASP A 119 -6.29 15.50 30.13
C ASP A 119 -6.79 16.26 28.87
N ARG A 120 -6.71 15.60 27.71
CA ARG A 120 -7.14 16.19 26.44
C ARG A 120 -8.65 16.00 26.24
N PRO A 121 -9.31 16.88 25.47
CA PRO A 121 -10.67 16.61 25.01
C PRO A 121 -10.75 15.29 24.24
N PRO A 122 -11.86 14.53 24.37
CA PRO A 122 -12.07 13.32 23.58
C PRO A 122 -12.15 13.67 22.09
N ILE A 123 -11.88 12.68 21.23
CA ILE A 123 -12.03 12.83 19.78
C ILE A 123 -13.52 12.99 19.45
N SER A 124 -13.97 14.24 19.33
CA SER A 124 -15.36 14.59 19.00
C SER A 124 -15.56 14.99 17.54
N ASP A 125 -14.49 15.34 16.85
CA ASP A 125 -14.52 15.80 15.46
C ASP A 125 -13.19 15.50 14.73
N PHE A 126 -13.23 15.71 13.43
CA PHE A 126 -12.08 15.50 12.55
C PHE A 126 -10.87 16.38 12.91
N PHE A 127 -11.09 17.63 13.35
CA PHE A 127 -9.99 18.54 13.69
C PHE A 127 -9.22 18.06 14.91
N THR A 128 -9.94 17.64 15.96
CA THR A 128 -9.35 17.08 17.18
C THR A 128 -8.58 15.80 16.85
N MET A 129 -9.14 14.94 16.02
CA MET A 129 -8.49 13.71 15.56
C MET A 129 -7.17 13.99 14.83
N ILE A 130 -7.16 14.93 13.89
CA ILE A 130 -5.96 15.30 13.14
C ILE A 130 -4.89 15.89 14.06
N ASN A 131 -5.26 16.80 14.97
CA ASN A 131 -4.31 17.41 15.90
C ASN A 131 -3.66 16.39 16.83
N VAL A 132 -4.45 15.50 17.42
CA VAL A 132 -3.92 14.42 18.28
C VAL A 132 -3.01 13.50 17.48
N SER A 133 -3.44 13.08 16.29
CA SER A 133 -2.65 12.18 15.42
C SER A 133 -1.33 12.81 15.01
N TYR A 134 -1.31 14.12 14.72
CA TYR A 134 -0.10 14.85 14.37
C TYR A 134 0.89 14.93 15.55
N GLU A 135 0.41 15.27 16.75
CA GLU A 135 1.27 15.32 17.94
C GLU A 135 1.86 13.95 18.33
N MET A 136 1.11 12.88 18.06
CA MET A 136 1.59 11.51 18.28
C MET A 136 2.48 11.00 17.14
N GLY A 137 2.72 11.80 16.10
CA GLY A 137 3.50 11.41 14.92
C GLY A 137 2.78 10.43 13.98
N TYR A 138 1.50 10.15 14.20
CA TYR A 138 0.66 9.34 13.30
C TYR A 138 0.30 10.08 12.01
N LEU A 139 0.56 11.39 11.94
CA LEU A 139 0.53 12.20 10.73
C LEU A 139 1.82 12.99 10.60
N GLY A 140 2.33 13.14 9.38
CA GLY A 140 3.61 13.80 9.10
C GLY A 140 4.69 12.83 8.65
N ASP A 141 5.95 13.24 8.78
CA ASP A 141 7.12 12.47 8.31
C ASP A 141 7.41 11.29 9.24
N GLU A 142 7.07 11.40 10.52
CA GLU A 142 7.16 10.37 11.55
C GLU A 142 6.40 9.10 11.17
N LEU A 143 5.30 9.24 10.43
CA LEU A 143 4.52 8.13 9.90
C LEU A 143 5.34 7.22 8.98
N TYR A 144 6.22 7.81 8.16
CA TYR A 144 7.09 7.05 7.27
C TYR A 144 8.14 6.24 8.05
N PHE A 145 8.65 6.78 9.15
CA PHE A 145 9.51 6.01 10.05
C PHE A 145 8.75 4.86 10.70
N MET A 146 7.49 5.04 11.12
CA MET A 146 6.69 3.95 11.68
C MET A 146 6.41 2.83 10.69
N PHE A 147 6.20 3.12 9.41
CA PHE A 147 6.07 2.08 8.39
C PHE A 147 7.29 1.15 8.36
N LEU A 148 8.48 1.67 8.65
CA LEU A 148 9.75 0.94 8.52
C LEU A 148 10.26 0.37 9.85
N ASP A 149 10.08 1.10 10.95
CA ASP A 149 10.72 0.79 12.23
C ASP A 149 9.79 0.08 13.24
N SER A 150 8.48 0.08 13.00
CA SER A 150 7.56 -0.71 13.82
C SER A 150 7.74 -2.22 13.60
N ASP A 151 7.40 -3.03 14.61
CA ASP A 151 7.44 -4.49 14.49
C ASP A 151 6.51 -5.00 13.37
N THR A 152 5.35 -4.38 13.22
CA THR A 152 4.38 -4.71 12.15
C THR A 152 4.96 -4.38 10.78
N GLY A 153 5.50 -3.17 10.60
CA GLY A 153 6.18 -2.76 9.38
C GLY A 153 7.35 -3.68 9.00
N LYS A 154 8.26 -3.96 9.94
CA LYS A 154 9.40 -4.86 9.76
C LYS A 154 8.98 -6.26 9.32
N ARG A 155 8.00 -6.86 10.00
CA ARG A 155 7.49 -8.20 9.66
C ARG A 155 6.83 -8.21 8.28
N SER A 156 5.98 -7.22 8.00
CA SER A 156 5.22 -7.14 6.75
C SER A 156 6.12 -6.87 5.55
N TYR A 157 7.07 -5.93 5.62
CA TYR A 157 8.03 -5.73 4.53
C TYR A 157 8.99 -6.92 4.36
N SER A 158 9.40 -7.58 5.45
CA SER A 158 10.21 -8.81 5.35
C SER A 158 9.44 -9.94 4.67
N ARG A 159 8.13 -10.07 4.92
CA ARG A 159 7.28 -11.03 4.21
C ARG A 159 7.04 -10.60 2.77
N PHE A 160 6.78 -9.32 2.52
CA PHE A 160 6.60 -8.75 1.20
C PHE A 160 7.72 -9.16 0.24
N PHE A 161 8.99 -8.96 0.61
CA PHE A 161 10.12 -9.39 -0.22
C PHE A 161 10.18 -10.91 -0.43
N ARG A 162 9.85 -11.73 0.59
CA ARG A 162 9.77 -13.18 0.42
C ARG A 162 8.68 -13.59 -0.58
N GLU A 163 7.55 -12.88 -0.60
CA GLU A 163 6.49 -13.13 -1.58
C GLU A 163 6.91 -12.75 -2.99
N LEU A 164 7.69 -11.67 -3.16
CA LEU A 164 8.24 -11.29 -4.47
C LEU A 164 9.22 -12.33 -5.01
N LEU A 165 10.02 -12.95 -4.14
CA LEU A 165 11.02 -13.95 -4.52
C LEU A 165 10.42 -15.30 -4.95
N THR A 166 9.16 -15.56 -4.64
CA THR A 166 8.44 -16.80 -5.01
C THR A 166 7.54 -16.62 -6.22
N LEU A 167 7.53 -15.43 -6.84
CA LEU A 167 6.72 -15.14 -8.02
C LEU A 167 7.15 -16.02 -9.21
N GLY A 168 6.17 -16.62 -9.89
CA GLY A 168 6.41 -17.43 -11.08
C GLY A 168 7.06 -16.64 -12.23
N GLU A 169 7.77 -17.34 -13.11
CA GLU A 169 8.37 -16.68 -14.27
C GLU A 169 7.30 -16.09 -15.21
N GLY A 170 7.42 -14.80 -15.51
CA GLY A 170 6.48 -14.09 -16.40
C GLY A 170 5.12 -13.82 -15.76
N ARG A 171 5.02 -13.99 -14.44
CA ARG A 171 3.85 -13.67 -13.61
C ARG A 171 4.02 -12.30 -12.98
N SER A 172 2.92 -11.71 -12.53
CA SER A 172 2.92 -10.39 -11.93
C SER A 172 2.35 -10.37 -10.52
N VAL A 173 2.69 -9.32 -9.80
CA VAL A 173 2.22 -9.01 -8.46
C VAL A 173 1.71 -7.59 -8.43
N ILE A 174 0.55 -7.40 -7.80
CA ILE A 174 0.06 -6.08 -7.39
C ILE A 174 0.36 -5.93 -5.91
N PHE A 175 0.85 -4.75 -5.53
CA PHE A 175 0.86 -4.33 -4.14
C PHE A 175 0.19 -2.95 -4.00
N HIS A 176 -0.64 -2.81 -2.98
CA HIS A 176 -1.47 -1.61 -2.82
C HIS A 176 -1.69 -1.28 -1.35
N CYS A 177 -2.16 -0.06 -1.11
CA CYS A 177 -2.79 0.37 0.12
C CYS A 177 -4.12 1.05 -0.26
N THR A 178 -4.70 1.86 0.61
CA THR A 178 -5.98 2.54 0.33
C THR A 178 -5.91 3.41 -0.92
N GLN A 179 -4.96 4.36 -0.97
CA GLN A 179 -4.81 5.31 -2.10
C GLN A 179 -3.62 4.99 -3.03
N GLY A 180 -2.83 3.98 -2.69
CA GLY A 180 -1.66 3.59 -3.48
C GLY A 180 -0.51 4.60 -3.46
N LYS A 181 -0.45 5.49 -2.47
CA LYS A 181 0.52 6.60 -2.41
C LYS A 181 1.65 6.32 -1.41
N ASP A 182 1.33 6.27 -0.12
CA ASP A 182 2.32 6.30 0.98
C ASP A 182 2.97 4.93 1.22
N ARG A 183 2.25 3.98 1.84
CA ARG A 183 2.74 2.61 2.12
C ARG A 183 3.19 1.87 0.85
N THR A 184 2.41 2.00 -0.22
CA THR A 184 2.76 1.51 -1.56
C THR A 184 3.97 2.23 -2.15
N GLY A 185 4.12 3.53 -1.87
CA GLY A 185 5.29 4.31 -2.27
C GLY A 185 6.56 3.84 -1.57
N VAL A 186 6.50 3.61 -0.26
CA VAL A 186 7.61 3.04 0.50
C VAL A 186 7.94 1.63 0.00
N ALA A 187 6.95 0.77 -0.25
CA ALA A 187 7.19 -0.55 -0.84
C ALA A 187 7.91 -0.45 -2.20
N ALA A 188 7.45 0.44 -3.08
CA ALA A 188 8.09 0.67 -4.38
C ALA A 188 9.51 1.22 -4.22
N MET A 189 9.73 2.16 -3.30
CA MET A 189 11.05 2.69 -2.99
C MET A 189 11.99 1.58 -2.54
N LEU A 190 11.55 0.73 -1.61
CA LEU A 190 12.36 -0.38 -1.09
C LEU A 190 12.76 -1.35 -2.20
N ILE A 191 11.82 -1.69 -3.10
CA ILE A 191 12.09 -2.52 -4.28
C ILE A 191 13.17 -1.88 -5.15
N LEU A 192 12.95 -0.63 -5.56
CA LEU A 192 13.85 0.05 -6.51
C LEU A 192 15.24 0.25 -5.89
N SER A 193 15.33 0.57 -4.61
CA SER A 193 16.60 0.63 -3.87
C SER A 193 17.29 -0.74 -3.82
N ALA A 194 16.55 -1.81 -3.53
CA ALA A 194 17.12 -3.17 -3.52
C ALA A 194 17.61 -3.63 -4.90
N LEU A 195 17.00 -3.12 -5.98
CA LEU A 195 17.43 -3.36 -7.36
C LEU A 195 18.56 -2.43 -7.83
N GLY A 196 19.08 -1.55 -6.96
CA GLY A 196 20.15 -0.63 -7.29
C GLY A 196 19.74 0.48 -8.27
N ILE A 197 18.47 0.87 -8.26
CA ILE A 197 17.96 2.02 -9.01
C ILE A 197 18.24 3.28 -8.19
N THR A 198 19.20 4.09 -8.62
CA THR A 198 19.64 5.28 -7.87
C THR A 198 19.13 6.59 -8.45
N ASP A 199 18.59 6.58 -9.68
CA ASP A 199 18.15 7.78 -10.38
C ASP A 199 16.67 7.70 -10.73
N LEU A 200 15.84 8.14 -9.77
CA LEU A 200 14.38 8.18 -9.91
C LEU A 200 13.88 9.52 -10.49
N TYR A 201 14.79 10.49 -10.67
CA TYR A 201 14.50 11.89 -11.03
C TYR A 201 15.36 12.38 -12.21
N GLY A 202 15.69 11.49 -13.14
CA GLY A 202 16.40 11.85 -14.37
C GLY A 202 15.67 12.87 -15.24
#